data_AF-A0A965PY98-F1
#
_entry.id   AF-A0A965PY98-F1
#
_cell.length_a   1.000
_cell.length_b   1.000
_cell.length_c   1.000
_cell.angle_alpha   90.00
_cell.angle_beta   90.00
_cell.angle_gamma   90.00
#
_symmetry.space_group_name_H-M   'P 1'
#
loop_
_entity.id
_entity.type
_entity.pdbx_description
1 polymer ?
#
loop_
_entity_poly.entity_id
_entity_poly.type
_entity_poly.pdbx_seq_one_letter_code
_entity_poly.pdbx_strand_id
1 'polypeptide(L)' 'MAETRFQKRSIFLIAYIIFALLPVYWMVNMSFKTNGEIVASFSLFPQHFTWENYHT' A
#
# COMPACT_ATOMS: atom_id res chain seq x y z
N MET A 1 -23.62 26.81 -10.23
CA MET A 1 -23.62 26.00 -9.00
C MET A 1 -23.33 24.57 -9.43
N ALA A 2 -22.10 24.10 -9.26
CA ALA A 2 -21.75 22.74 -9.68
C ALA A 2 -22.45 21.78 -8.72
N GLU A 3 -23.49 21.11 -9.20
CA GLU A 3 -24.10 19.99 -8.47
C GLU A 3 -23.05 18.88 -8.38
N THR A 4 -22.29 18.85 -7.28
CA THR A 4 -21.55 17.66 -6.87
C THR A 4 -22.60 16.65 -6.39
N ARG A 5 -23.38 16.09 -7.33
CA ARG A 5 -24.19 14.89 -7.08
C ARG A 5 -23.19 13.88 -6.56
N PHE A 6 -23.23 13.64 -5.26
CA PHE A 6 -22.37 12.68 -4.57
C PHE A 6 -22.70 11.31 -5.16
N GLN A 7 -22.02 11.01 -6.27
CA GLN A 7 -22.27 9.83 -7.04
C GLN A 7 -21.62 8.72 -6.23
N LYS A 8 -22.43 8.01 -5.44
CA LYS A 8 -22.00 6.84 -4.66
C LYS A 8 -21.08 5.93 -5.50
N ARG A 9 -21.35 5.84 -6.80
CA ARG A 9 -20.51 5.21 -7.84
C ARG A 9 -19.03 5.64 -7.80
N SER A 10 -18.70 6.92 -7.70
CA SER A 10 -17.32 7.41 -7.64
C SER A 10 -16.61 6.94 -6.38
N ILE A 11 -17.31 6.87 -5.25
CA ILE A 11 -16.73 6.37 -3.99
C ILE A 11 -16.46 4.87 -4.09
N PHE A 12 -17.39 4.11 -4.67
CA PHE A 12 -17.18 2.69 -4.94
C PHE A 12 -15.99 2.47 -5.88
N LEU A 13 -15.82 3.29 -6.91
CA LEU A 13 -14.66 3.20 -7.81
C LEU A 13 -13.35 3.54 -7.10
N ILE A 14 -13.32 4.57 -6.26
CA ILE A 14 -12.12 4.93 -5.47
C ILE A 14 -11.78 3.81 -4.49
N ALA A 15 -12.77 3.29 -3.75
CA ALA A 15 -12.58 2.17 -2.85
C ALA A 15 -12.07 0.94 -3.58
N TYR A 16 -12.65 0.62 -4.75
CA TYR A 16 -12.20 -0.47 -5.61
C TYR A 16 -10.73 -0.32 -6.02
N ILE A 17 -10.31 0.88 -6.44
CA ILE A 17 -8.92 1.15 -6.81
C ILE A 17 -7.99 0.98 -5.59
N ILE A 18 -8.36 1.50 -4.42
CA ILE A 18 -7.55 1.36 -3.21
C ILE A 18 -7.40 -0.12 -2.83
N PHE A 19 -8.50 -0.89 -2.87
CA PHE A 19 -8.45 -2.33 -2.63
C PHE A 19 -7.61 -3.08 -3.66
N ALA A 20 -7.67 -2.69 -4.93
CA ALA A 20 -6.85 -3.27 -5.99
C ALA A 20 -5.36 -2.95 -5.83
N LEU A 21 -5.02 -1.77 -5.31
CA LEU A 21 -3.64 -1.34 -5.04
C LEU A 21 -3.09 -1.84 -3.70
N LEU A 22 -3.95 -2.27 -2.78
CA LEU A 22 -3.56 -2.82 -1.48
C LEU A 22 -2.51 -3.95 -1.56
N PRO A 23 -2.66 -4.99 -2.42
CA PRO A 23 -1.61 -6.00 -2.58
C PRO A 23 -0.30 -5.43 -3.15
N VAL A 24 -0.37 -4.44 -4.05
CA VAL A 24 0.81 -3.78 -4.61
C VAL A 24 1.55 -3.00 -3.53
N TYR A 25 0.84 -2.25 -2.70
CA TYR A 25 1.41 -1.57 -1.54
C TYR A 25 2.12 -2.55 -0.62
N TRP A 26 1.51 -3.71 -0.36
CA TRP A 26 2.10 -4.75 0.49
C TRP A 26 3.41 -5.28 -0.09
N MET A 27 3.45 -5.57 -1.39
CA MET A 27 4.66 -6.03 -2.07
C MET A 27 5.78 -4.98 -2.01
N VAL A 28 5.46 -3.72 -2.28
CA VAL A 28 6.41 -2.61 -2.21
C VAL A 28 6.94 -2.45 -0.78
N ASN A 29 6.07 -2.53 0.22
CA ASN A 29 6.42 -2.46 1.63
C ASN A 29 7.42 -3.55 2.04
N MET A 30 7.16 -4.79 1.63
CA MET A 30 8.05 -5.92 1.88
C MET A 30 9.40 -5.76 1.16
N SER A 31 9.42 -5.15 -0.02
CA SER A 31 10.67 -4.88 -0.74
C SER A 31 11.59 -3.88 -0.02
N PHE A 32 11.06 -3.06 0.89
CA PHE A 32 11.85 -2.12 1.70
C PHE A 32 12.09 -2.61 3.14
N LYS A 33 11.69 -3.83 3.48
CA LYS A 33 11.89 -4.45 4.79
C LYS A 33 13.07 -5.40 4.77
N THR A 34 13.69 -5.55 5.93
CA THR A 34 14.69 -6.59 6.17
C THR A 34 14.00 -7.95 6.38
N ASN A 35 14.64 -9.05 5.99
CA ASN A 35 14.08 -10.41 6.14
C ASN A 35 13.70 -10.73 7.61
N GLY A 36 14.47 -10.21 8.57
CA GLY A 36 14.15 -10.34 9.99
C GLY A 36 12.84 -9.66 10.38
N GLU A 37 12.58 -8.45 9.87
CA GLU A 37 11.34 -7.72 10.14
C GLU A 37 10.13 -8.41 9.50
N ILE A 38 10.26 -8.94 8.29
CA ILE A 38 9.18 -9.62 7.55
C ILE A 38 8.61 -10.80 8.35
N VAL A 39 9.47 -11.54 9.06
CA VAL A 39 9.07 -12.74 9.83
C VAL A 39 8.73 -12.41 11.28
N ALA A 40 9.40 -11.42 11.89
CA ALA A 40 9.25 -11.13 13.31
C ALA A 40 8.07 -10.21 13.64
N SER A 41 7.61 -9.36 12.72
CA SER A 41 6.59 -8.35 13.02
C SER A 41 5.62 -8.09 11.87
N PHE A 42 4.32 -8.08 12.18
CA PHE A 42 3.30 -7.61 11.26
C PHE A 42 3.18 -6.08 11.37
N SER A 43 3.99 -5.36 10.60
CA SER A 43 3.96 -3.90 10.49
C SER A 43 3.34 -3.45 9.16
N LEU A 44 2.47 -2.43 9.18
CA LEU A 44 1.91 -1.86 7.93
C LEU A 44 2.96 -1.05 7.16
N PHE A 45 3.96 -0.49 7.84
CA PHE A 45 5.09 0.25 7.29
C PHE A 45 6.40 -0.32 7.84
N PRO A 46 7.50 -0.29 7.05
CA PRO A 46 8.81 -0.74 7.52
C PRO A 46 9.21 0.05 8.77
N GLN A 47 9.52 -0.65 9.85
CA GLN A 47 10.16 -0.07 11.04
C GLN A 47 11.61 0.29 10.73
N HIS A 48 12.28 -0.56 9.94
CA HIS A 48 13.61 -0.32 9.42
C HIS A 48 13.59 -0.28 7.90
N PHE A 49 13.59 0.93 7.35
CA PHE A 49 13.63 1.14 5.91
C PHE A 49 15.01 0.77 5.35
N THR A 50 15.06 -0.19 4.43
CA THR A 50 16.30 -0.65 3.78
C THR A 50 16.20 -0.58 2.26
N TRP A 51 17.33 -0.28 1.61
CA TRP A 51 17.49 -0.37 0.15
C TRP A 51 18.26 -1.61 -0.28
N GLU A 52 18.67 -2.48 0.65
CA GLU A 52 19.50 -3.67 0.39
C GLU A 52 18.95 -4.55 -0.75
N ASN A 53 17.62 -4.65 -0.87
CA ASN A 53 16.96 -5.42 -1.93
C ASN A 53 17.06 -4.81 -3.33
N TYR A 54 17.61 -3.60 -3.47
CA TYR A 54 17.74 -2.86 -4.74
C TYR A 54 19.21 -2.58 -5.13
N HIS A 55 20.19 -3.03 -4.35
CA HIS A 55 21.59 -2.93 -4.75
C HIS A 55 21.89 -3.96 -5.85
N THR A 56 22.57 -3.53 -6.92
CA THR A 56 23.08 -4.38 -8.01
C THR A 56 24.58 -4.57 -7.87
#